data_AF-A0A2U9IS59-F1
#
_entry.id   AF-A0A2U9IS59-F1
#
_cell.length_a   1.000
_cell.length_b   1.000
_cell.length_c   1.000
_cell.angle_alpha   90.00
_cell.angle_beta   90.00
_cell.angle_gamma   90.00
#
_symmetry.space_group_name_H-M   'P 1'
#
loop_
_entity.id
_entity.type
_entity.pdbx_description
1 polymer ?
#
loop_
_entity_poly.entity_id
_entity_poly.type
_entity_poly.pdbx_seq_one_letter_code
_entity_poly.pdbx_strand_id
1 'polypeptide(L)'
;MKTIYVALVVDQNGSPLSPERQMAVALSRMFTRKTRITSASLIGWPLLLVRNEDSGGYLIFDETNQLDTIFNRIVPGDYERYIDSLSKVNNPNDFLDLIRKIPWGDPRGKESVKLKGLIGEDISDLLKNPSVALPLQVLEKKINEDMAFLEVEEWKRLQNDITVEIGKLDEYVNSFSAIAEMFIGKMAEERRRVESLYDDEIEKVKQEMEQLLKQKKPVAYDEVKKKVMDFSPKLSEIYGVIAKTRLDLEGGSISQRQISSLESAKDKLLKDLDDQINQLLEPFRAEIRTLKAKIDALETKKKQELSKVDEKLETLRKASDEVKSSLAGIKEIKRKELEELASFSRRTIYIDDRVEVVIPFLAVRDEYGFTQVLSSLVYNGRNKSMFGFGTKLENMATPIIEDKINYFRIPMGNLQDNVRGRRQEIETGIAWLENEGWKVRKLFEDYYF
;
A
#
# COMPACT_ATOMS: atom_id res chain seq x y z
N MET A 1 -27.37 2.34 -36.22
CA MET A 1 -27.52 2.28 -34.75
C MET A 1 -28.90 1.75 -34.42
N LYS A 2 -29.01 0.81 -33.47
CA LYS A 2 -30.28 0.25 -33.01
C LYS A 2 -30.73 0.99 -31.75
N THR A 3 -31.99 1.42 -31.72
CA THR A 3 -32.61 2.04 -30.53
C THR A 3 -33.41 0.99 -29.76
N ILE A 4 -33.17 0.89 -28.46
CA ILE A 4 -33.81 -0.05 -27.55
C ILE A 4 -34.53 0.74 -26.47
N TYR A 5 -35.82 0.47 -26.31
CA TYR A 5 -36.62 1.04 -25.23
C TYR A 5 -36.62 0.06 -24.06
N VAL A 6 -36.38 0.56 -22.85
CA VAL A 6 -36.47 -0.25 -21.63
C VAL A 6 -37.88 -0.14 -21.05
N ALA A 7 -38.35 -1.16 -20.32
CA ALA A 7 -39.59 -1.08 -19.56
C ALA A 7 -39.51 -0.06 -18.41
N LEU A 8 -40.61 0.67 -18.21
CA LEU A 8 -40.86 1.45 -17.00
C LEU A 8 -41.25 0.52 -15.85
N VAL A 9 -41.95 -0.57 -16.12
CA VAL A 9 -42.34 -1.54 -15.09
C VAL A 9 -42.15 -2.96 -15.60
N VAL A 10 -41.46 -3.77 -14.81
CA VAL A 10 -41.27 -5.21 -15.02
C VAL A 10 -41.96 -6.02 -13.94
N ASP A 11 -42.22 -7.30 -14.19
CA ASP A 11 -42.62 -8.24 -13.15
C ASP A 11 -41.42 -8.71 -12.30
N GLN A 12 -41.67 -9.57 -11.32
CA GLN A 12 -40.63 -10.14 -10.44
C GLN A 12 -39.58 -11.00 -11.18
N ASN A 13 -39.84 -11.39 -12.42
CA ASN A 13 -38.92 -12.15 -13.27
C ASN A 13 -38.15 -11.24 -14.24
N GLY A 14 -38.32 -9.92 -14.18
CA GLY A 14 -37.71 -8.96 -15.09
C GLY A 14 -38.40 -8.87 -16.46
N SER A 15 -39.57 -9.49 -16.63
CA SER A 15 -40.32 -9.40 -17.89
C SER A 15 -41.11 -8.09 -17.95
N PRO A 16 -41.06 -7.33 -19.06
CA PRO A 16 -41.82 -6.09 -19.19
C PRO A 16 -43.33 -6.37 -19.12
N LEU A 17 -44.06 -5.57 -18.34
CA LEU A 17 -45.53 -5.59 -18.40
C LEU A 17 -46.02 -5.00 -19.73
N SER A 18 -47.27 -5.23 -20.10
CA SER A 18 -47.87 -4.53 -21.25
C SER A 18 -47.96 -3.01 -21.01
N PRO A 19 -47.92 -2.17 -22.06
CA PRO A 19 -47.86 -0.71 -21.92
C PRO A 19 -48.90 -0.12 -20.97
N GLU A 20 -50.15 -0.56 -21.07
CA GLU A 20 -51.25 -0.14 -20.21
C GLU A 20 -51.00 -0.46 -18.73
N ARG A 21 -50.42 -1.63 -18.44
CA ARG A 21 -50.10 -2.07 -17.08
C ARG A 21 -48.90 -1.31 -16.52
N GLN A 22 -47.88 -1.04 -17.34
CA GLN A 22 -46.73 -0.23 -16.93
C GLN A 22 -47.16 1.17 -16.47
N MET A 23 -48.00 1.85 -17.28
CA MET A 23 -48.51 3.17 -16.93
C MET A 23 -49.39 3.16 -15.67
N ALA A 24 -50.28 2.17 -15.55
CA ALA A 24 -51.17 2.07 -14.39
C ALA A 24 -50.42 1.80 -13.08
N VAL A 25 -49.39 0.93 -13.10
CA VAL A 25 -48.54 0.66 -11.93
C VAL A 25 -47.74 1.91 -11.56
N ALA A 26 -47.10 2.57 -12.53
CA ALA A 26 -46.30 3.76 -12.28
C ALA A 26 -47.14 4.91 -11.69
N LEU A 27 -48.30 5.21 -12.29
CA LEU A 27 -49.22 6.22 -11.77
C LEU A 27 -49.71 5.82 -10.37
N SER A 28 -50.25 4.62 -10.19
CA SER A 28 -50.78 4.20 -8.89
C SER A 28 -49.73 4.21 -7.78
N ARG A 29 -48.46 3.90 -8.09
CA ARG A 29 -47.35 3.94 -7.13
C ARG A 29 -46.99 5.35 -6.67
N MET A 30 -47.16 6.36 -7.53
CA MET A 30 -46.91 7.76 -7.20
C MET A 30 -47.98 8.36 -6.28
N PHE A 31 -49.21 7.85 -6.33
CA PHE A 31 -50.37 8.48 -5.68
C PHE A 31 -50.88 7.75 -4.44
N THR A 32 -49.95 7.31 -3.59
CA THR A 32 -50.30 6.76 -2.26
C THR A 32 -50.80 7.84 -1.29
N ARG A 33 -50.61 9.13 -1.63
CA ARG A 33 -51.12 10.31 -0.91
C ARG A 33 -52.45 10.80 -1.50
N LYS A 34 -53.27 11.52 -0.72
CA LYS A 34 -54.57 12.10 -1.16
C LYS A 34 -54.46 13.23 -2.20
N THR A 35 -53.26 13.59 -2.62
CA THR A 35 -52.97 14.69 -3.55
C THR A 35 -53.42 14.35 -4.97
N ARG A 36 -53.81 15.38 -5.74
CA ARG A 36 -54.08 15.30 -7.19
C ARG A 36 -52.93 15.89 -7.99
N ILE A 37 -52.89 15.58 -9.28
CA ILE A 37 -51.85 16.09 -10.19
C ILE A 37 -52.37 17.07 -11.21
N THR A 38 -51.52 18.04 -11.51
CA THR A 38 -51.74 19.03 -12.55
C THR A 38 -51.21 18.55 -13.89
N SER A 39 -50.11 17.80 -13.90
CA SER A 39 -49.60 17.13 -15.09
C SER A 39 -48.78 15.88 -14.76
N ALA A 40 -48.74 14.94 -15.72
CA ALA A 40 -47.79 13.84 -15.71
C ALA A 40 -47.16 13.64 -17.10
N SER A 41 -45.86 13.38 -17.11
CA SER A 41 -45.08 13.24 -18.34
C SER A 41 -44.24 11.97 -18.28
N LEU A 42 -44.47 11.08 -19.22
CA LEU A 42 -43.58 9.95 -19.49
C LEU A 42 -42.40 10.43 -20.35
N ILE A 43 -41.21 10.34 -19.80
CA ILE A 43 -39.98 10.90 -20.37
C ILE A 43 -39.02 9.76 -20.70
N GLY A 44 -38.37 9.84 -21.86
CA GLY A 44 -37.29 8.94 -22.23
C GLY A 44 -35.94 9.61 -22.03
N TRP A 45 -35.06 9.01 -21.23
CA TRP A 45 -33.66 9.39 -21.09
C TRP A 45 -32.81 8.64 -22.11
N PRO A 46 -32.32 9.32 -23.16
CA PRO A 46 -31.53 8.69 -24.20
C PRO A 46 -30.08 8.50 -23.73
N LEU A 47 -29.60 7.26 -23.84
CA LEU A 47 -28.23 6.86 -23.54
C LEU A 47 -27.59 6.24 -24.77
N LEU A 48 -26.32 6.56 -25.00
CA LEU A 48 -25.50 5.91 -26.02
C LEU A 48 -24.54 4.94 -25.35
N LEU A 49 -24.63 3.67 -25.72
CA LEU A 49 -23.74 2.61 -25.27
C LEU A 49 -22.72 2.34 -26.37
N VAL A 50 -21.44 2.50 -26.05
CA VAL A 50 -20.31 2.22 -26.96
C VAL A 50 -19.53 1.05 -26.41
N ARG A 51 -19.45 -0.05 -27.17
CA ARG A 51 -18.75 -1.25 -26.77
C ARG A 51 -17.25 -1.02 -26.77
N ASN A 52 -16.59 -1.38 -25.67
CA ASN A 52 -15.15 -1.49 -25.62
C ASN A 52 -14.72 -2.89 -26.08
N GLU A 53 -13.95 -2.96 -27.16
CA GLU A 53 -13.49 -4.21 -27.76
C GLU A 53 -12.62 -5.03 -26.80
N ASP A 54 -11.76 -4.37 -26.02
CA ASP A 54 -10.78 -5.05 -25.16
C ASP A 54 -11.42 -5.74 -23.95
N SER A 55 -12.44 -5.13 -23.34
CA SER A 55 -13.12 -5.67 -22.15
C SER A 55 -14.40 -6.43 -22.48
N GLY A 56 -14.97 -6.20 -23.67
CA GLY A 56 -16.32 -6.62 -24.06
C GLY A 56 -17.44 -5.91 -23.29
N GLY A 57 -17.11 -4.92 -22.45
CA GLY A 57 -18.08 -4.07 -21.74
C GLY A 57 -18.50 -2.86 -22.58
N TYR A 58 -19.38 -2.03 -22.03
CA TYR A 58 -19.86 -0.80 -22.63
C TYR A 58 -19.51 0.40 -21.76
N LEU A 59 -19.06 1.47 -22.41
CA LEU A 59 -19.08 2.81 -21.85
C LEU A 59 -20.45 3.41 -22.14
N ILE A 60 -21.06 4.02 -21.13
CA ILE A 60 -22.44 4.50 -21.20
C ILE A 60 -22.45 6.02 -21.12
N PHE A 61 -23.00 6.66 -22.14
CA PHE A 61 -23.04 8.11 -22.28
C PHE A 61 -24.46 8.64 -22.13
N ASP A 62 -24.65 9.64 -21.27
CA ASP A 62 -25.84 10.47 -21.18
C ASP A 62 -25.92 11.38 -22.41
N GLU A 63 -26.80 11.05 -23.37
CA GLU A 63 -26.93 11.85 -24.59
C GLU A 63 -27.45 13.26 -24.30
N THR A 64 -28.03 13.53 -23.12
CA THR A 64 -28.55 14.87 -22.75
C THR A 64 -27.48 15.83 -22.22
N ASN A 65 -26.25 15.33 -21.99
CA ASN A 65 -25.11 16.09 -21.45
C ASN A 65 -25.39 16.75 -20.10
N GLN A 66 -26.13 16.07 -19.21
CA GLN A 66 -26.37 16.52 -17.84
C GLN A 66 -25.42 15.86 -16.85
N LEU A 67 -24.99 14.64 -17.15
CA LEU A 67 -24.03 13.88 -16.36
C LEU A 67 -22.66 13.89 -17.02
N ASP A 68 -21.64 14.00 -16.18
CA ASP A 68 -20.24 13.88 -16.56
C ASP A 68 -19.51 13.11 -15.46
N THR A 69 -18.46 12.40 -15.82
CA THR A 69 -17.60 11.71 -14.84
C THR A 69 -16.31 12.49 -14.65
N ILE A 70 -15.97 12.77 -13.38
CA ILE A 70 -14.69 13.39 -13.03
C ILE A 70 -13.78 12.29 -12.49
N PHE A 71 -12.72 12.00 -13.21
CA PHE A 71 -11.68 11.06 -12.81
C PHE A 71 -10.50 11.84 -12.21
N ASN A 72 -10.12 11.51 -10.98
CA ASN A 72 -9.02 12.17 -10.28
C ASN A 72 -7.80 11.26 -10.27
N ARG A 73 -6.66 11.76 -10.74
CA ARG A 73 -5.38 11.04 -10.73
C ARG A 73 -4.27 11.85 -10.08
N ILE A 74 -3.26 11.17 -9.56
CA ILE A 74 -2.01 11.78 -9.13
C ILE A 74 -1.05 11.92 -10.30
N VAL A 75 -0.12 12.87 -10.24
CA VAL A 75 1.00 12.99 -11.17
C VAL A 75 2.26 12.51 -10.45
N PRO A 76 2.94 11.45 -10.92
CA PRO A 76 4.18 10.97 -10.31
C PRO A 76 5.27 12.04 -10.23
N GLY A 77 6.22 11.85 -9.31
CA GLY A 77 7.43 12.66 -9.26
C GLY A 77 8.30 12.51 -10.51
N ASP A 78 9.20 13.47 -10.73
CA ASP A 78 10.21 13.42 -11.79
C ASP A 78 11.38 12.51 -11.38
N TYR A 79 11.07 11.21 -11.21
CA TYR A 79 12.02 10.24 -10.68
C TYR A 79 13.21 9.99 -11.60
N GLU A 80 13.03 10.13 -12.91
CA GLU A 80 14.10 10.04 -13.91
C GLU A 80 15.23 11.05 -13.58
N ARG A 81 14.86 12.32 -13.36
CA ARG A 81 15.81 13.36 -12.97
C ARG A 81 16.52 13.07 -11.65
N TYR A 82 15.81 12.47 -10.69
CA TYR A 82 16.40 12.09 -9.41
C TYR A 82 17.39 10.94 -9.56
N ILE A 83 17.04 9.90 -10.31
CA ILE A 83 17.90 8.76 -10.62
C ILE A 83 19.16 9.20 -11.37
N ASP A 84 19.01 10.09 -12.36
CA ASP A 84 20.13 10.69 -13.08
C ASP A 84 21.07 11.46 -12.15
N SER A 85 20.52 12.18 -11.18
CA SER A 85 21.31 12.90 -10.19
C SER A 85 22.07 11.95 -9.26
N LEU A 86 21.43 10.85 -8.84
CA LEU A 86 22.06 9.81 -8.02
C LEU A 86 23.20 9.08 -8.74
N SER A 87 23.05 8.84 -10.05
CA SER A 87 24.07 8.16 -10.87
C SER A 87 25.40 8.93 -10.94
N LYS A 88 25.36 10.25 -10.72
CA LYS A 88 26.53 11.14 -10.79
C LYS A 88 27.27 11.26 -9.46
N VAL A 89 26.71 10.71 -8.38
CA VAL A 89 27.34 10.73 -7.07
C VAL A 89 28.44 9.68 -7.01
N ASN A 90 29.58 10.01 -6.38
CA ASN A 90 30.73 9.11 -6.34
C ASN A 90 31.00 8.49 -4.96
N ASN A 91 30.52 9.10 -3.88
CA ASN A 91 30.74 8.61 -2.51
C ASN A 91 29.42 8.22 -1.79
N PRO A 92 29.46 7.23 -0.88
CA PRO A 92 28.25 6.73 -0.21
C PRO A 92 27.53 7.73 0.71
N ASN A 93 28.25 8.68 1.32
CA ASN A 93 27.62 9.64 2.24
C ASN A 93 26.75 10.64 1.46
N ASP A 94 27.28 11.20 0.38
CA ASP A 94 26.53 12.12 -0.50
C ASP A 94 25.34 11.41 -1.14
N PHE A 95 25.50 10.12 -1.48
CA PHE A 95 24.40 9.32 -2.02
C PHE A 95 23.29 9.18 -0.97
N LEU A 96 23.65 8.80 0.26
CA LEU A 96 22.71 8.68 1.37
C LEU A 96 22.00 10.01 1.69
N ASP A 97 22.73 11.12 1.65
CA ASP A 97 22.15 12.45 1.87
C ASP A 97 21.19 12.87 0.75
N LEU A 98 21.50 12.50 -0.50
CA LEU A 98 20.67 12.83 -1.65
C LEU A 98 19.38 12.00 -1.65
N ILE A 99 19.45 10.68 -1.43
CA ILE A 99 18.24 9.83 -1.41
C ILE A 99 17.26 10.26 -0.32
N ARG A 100 17.74 10.74 0.82
CA ARG A 100 16.89 11.20 1.95
C ARG A 100 16.19 12.52 1.69
N LYS A 101 16.72 13.36 0.80
CA LYS A 101 16.12 14.67 0.46
C LYS A 101 15.03 14.57 -0.59
N ILE A 102 14.99 13.48 -1.35
CA ILE A 102 14.04 13.28 -2.43
C ILE A 102 12.71 12.78 -1.84
N PRO A 103 11.57 13.42 -2.16
CA PRO A 103 10.26 13.01 -1.66
C PRO A 103 9.70 11.85 -2.50
N TRP A 104 10.26 10.65 -2.34
CA TRP A 104 9.94 9.49 -3.19
C TRP A 104 8.46 9.08 -3.19
N GLY A 105 7.79 9.25 -2.06
CA GLY A 105 6.39 8.89 -1.87
C GLY A 105 5.38 10.01 -2.15
N ASP A 106 5.84 11.23 -2.47
CA ASP A 106 4.94 12.36 -2.66
C ASP A 106 4.69 12.59 -4.15
N PRO A 107 3.42 12.57 -4.60
CA PRO A 107 3.09 12.96 -5.95
C PRO A 107 3.44 14.42 -6.22
N ARG A 108 3.83 14.72 -7.46
CA ARG A 108 4.08 16.10 -7.91
C ARG A 108 2.81 16.95 -7.93
N GLY A 109 1.65 16.31 -8.14
CA GLY A 109 0.38 17.00 -8.21
C GLY A 109 -0.80 16.05 -8.35
N LYS A 110 -1.97 16.65 -8.56
CA LYS A 110 -3.22 15.96 -8.87
C LYS A 110 -3.81 16.59 -10.12
N GLU A 111 -4.45 15.76 -10.93
CA GLU A 111 -5.15 16.15 -12.13
C GLU A 111 -6.58 15.60 -12.06
N SER A 112 -7.55 16.42 -12.48
CA SER A 112 -8.95 16.03 -12.58
C SER A 112 -9.34 16.08 -14.05
N VAL A 113 -9.63 14.91 -14.62
CA VAL A 113 -10.04 14.77 -16.00
C VAL A 113 -11.54 14.58 -16.06
N LYS A 114 -12.20 15.40 -16.88
CA LYS A 114 -13.65 15.34 -17.05
C LYS A 114 -13.97 14.57 -18.32
N LEU A 115 -14.59 13.41 -18.17
CA LEU A 115 -15.11 12.59 -19.26
C LEU A 115 -16.56 12.99 -19.51
N LYS A 116 -16.79 13.71 -20.61
CA LYS A 116 -18.06 14.39 -20.88
C LYS A 116 -19.15 13.39 -21.24
N GLY A 117 -20.32 13.51 -20.63
CA GLY A 117 -21.44 12.59 -20.87
C GLY A 117 -21.27 11.19 -20.28
N LEU A 118 -20.05 10.75 -19.97
CA LEU A 118 -19.82 9.42 -19.44
C LEU A 118 -20.49 9.27 -18.08
N ILE A 119 -21.22 8.18 -17.89
CA ILE A 119 -21.86 7.80 -16.63
C ILE A 119 -20.92 6.85 -15.88
N GLY A 120 -20.25 7.35 -14.85
CA GLY A 120 -19.37 6.55 -13.98
C GLY A 120 -20.14 5.64 -13.02
N GLU A 121 -21.37 6.02 -12.68
CA GLU A 121 -22.25 5.26 -11.78
C GLU A 121 -22.76 3.95 -12.41
N ASP A 122 -22.96 2.92 -11.58
CA ASP A 122 -23.59 1.69 -12.06
C ASP A 122 -25.08 1.89 -12.31
N ILE A 123 -25.46 1.83 -13.58
CA ILE A 123 -26.86 1.84 -14.03
C ILE A 123 -27.22 0.58 -14.82
N SER A 124 -26.38 -0.47 -14.77
CA SER A 124 -26.54 -1.68 -15.61
C SER A 124 -27.89 -2.36 -15.39
N ASP A 125 -28.45 -2.30 -14.18
CA ASP A 125 -29.78 -2.87 -13.86
C ASP A 125 -30.92 -2.16 -14.59
N LEU A 126 -30.78 -0.86 -14.91
CA LEU A 126 -31.76 -0.12 -15.70
C LEU A 126 -31.68 -0.46 -17.19
N LEU A 127 -30.71 -1.24 -17.64
CA LEU A 127 -30.50 -1.56 -19.05
C LEU A 127 -31.01 -2.97 -19.43
N LYS A 128 -31.41 -3.80 -18.46
CA LYS A 128 -31.61 -5.25 -18.65
C LYS A 128 -32.96 -5.66 -19.24
N ASN A 129 -33.94 -4.75 -19.32
CA ASN A 129 -35.33 -5.11 -19.60
C ASN A 129 -35.89 -4.41 -20.85
N PRO A 130 -35.47 -4.81 -22.07
CA PRO A 130 -36.06 -4.29 -23.30
C PRO A 130 -37.57 -4.49 -23.34
N SER A 131 -38.27 -3.48 -23.84
CA SER A 131 -39.74 -3.41 -23.91
C SER A 131 -40.18 -2.80 -25.24
N VAL A 132 -41.45 -2.99 -25.56
CA VAL A 132 -42.13 -2.16 -26.55
C VAL A 132 -42.07 -0.69 -26.11
N ALA A 133 -41.86 0.21 -27.06
CA ALA A 133 -41.78 1.64 -26.81
C ALA A 133 -43.08 2.18 -26.19
N LEU A 134 -42.95 2.87 -25.05
CA LEU A 134 -44.02 3.70 -24.49
C LEU A 134 -44.13 5.01 -25.28
N PRO A 135 -45.25 5.75 -25.20
CA PRO A 135 -45.41 7.05 -25.86
C PRO A 135 -44.61 8.17 -25.14
N LEU A 136 -43.29 8.00 -25.08
CA LEU A 136 -42.35 8.84 -24.34
C LEU A 136 -42.09 10.17 -25.05
N GLN A 137 -41.92 11.23 -24.29
CA GLN A 137 -41.19 12.43 -24.73
C GLN A 137 -39.70 12.18 -24.49
N VAL A 138 -38.95 11.84 -25.54
CA VAL A 138 -37.50 11.65 -25.43
C VAL A 138 -36.83 13.01 -25.23
N LEU A 139 -35.90 13.08 -24.28
CA LEU A 139 -35.15 14.29 -23.97
C LEU A 139 -34.24 14.69 -25.13
N GLU A 140 -33.98 15.99 -25.24
CA GLU A 140 -33.12 16.53 -26.28
C GLU A 140 -31.69 15.98 -26.15
N LYS A 141 -31.18 15.43 -27.24
CA LYS A 141 -29.82 14.93 -27.35
C LYS A 141 -28.85 16.07 -27.66
N LYS A 142 -27.77 16.13 -26.91
CA LYS A 142 -26.67 17.09 -27.02
C LYS A 142 -25.32 16.43 -27.27
N ILE A 143 -25.16 15.17 -26.90
CA ILE A 143 -24.02 14.33 -27.28
C ILE A 143 -24.44 13.46 -28.45
N ASN A 144 -23.65 13.49 -29.51
CA ASN A 144 -23.79 12.60 -30.65
C ASN A 144 -22.69 11.52 -30.61
N GLU A 145 -22.74 10.58 -31.55
CA GLU A 145 -21.76 9.49 -31.63
C GLU A 145 -20.31 9.98 -31.73
N ASP A 146 -20.05 11.03 -32.52
CA ASP A 146 -18.70 11.57 -32.70
C ASP A 146 -18.12 12.12 -31.39
N MET A 147 -18.93 12.85 -30.62
CA MET A 147 -18.52 13.34 -29.29
C MET A 147 -18.26 12.19 -28.33
N ALA A 148 -19.14 11.19 -28.27
CA ALA A 148 -18.91 10.02 -27.43
C ALA A 148 -17.64 9.27 -27.82
N PHE A 149 -17.35 9.14 -29.11
CA PHE A 149 -16.14 8.48 -29.60
C PHE A 149 -14.86 9.20 -29.15
N LEU A 150 -14.83 10.54 -29.20
CA LEU A 150 -13.70 11.32 -28.67
C LEU A 150 -13.48 11.06 -27.17
N GLU A 151 -14.56 10.93 -26.40
CA GLU A 151 -14.46 10.63 -24.97
C GLU A 151 -14.02 9.17 -24.70
N VAL A 152 -14.37 8.23 -25.58
CA VAL A 152 -13.83 6.85 -25.54
C VAL A 152 -12.32 6.86 -25.82
N GLU A 153 -11.86 7.62 -26.81
CA GLU A 153 -10.44 7.77 -27.11
C GLU A 153 -9.67 8.39 -25.94
N GLU A 154 -10.24 9.44 -25.31
CA GLU A 154 -9.67 10.05 -24.12
C GLU A 154 -9.58 9.06 -22.95
N TRP A 155 -10.64 8.30 -22.70
CA TRP A 155 -10.64 7.23 -21.68
C TRP A 155 -9.55 6.18 -21.96
N LYS A 156 -9.41 5.71 -23.20
CA LYS A 156 -8.34 4.77 -23.61
C LYS A 156 -6.95 5.38 -23.43
N ARG A 157 -6.78 6.65 -23.80
CA ARG A 157 -5.53 7.41 -23.62
C ARG A 157 -5.14 7.46 -22.15
N LEU A 158 -6.07 7.76 -21.25
CA LEU A 158 -5.82 7.77 -19.81
C LEU A 158 -5.37 6.40 -19.28
N GLN A 159 -6.03 5.32 -19.71
CA GLN A 159 -5.62 3.96 -19.33
C GLN A 159 -4.21 3.63 -19.81
N ASN A 160 -3.88 3.98 -21.05
CA ASN A 160 -2.55 3.78 -21.61
C ASN A 160 -1.49 4.63 -20.87
N ASP A 161 -1.77 5.90 -20.61
CA ASP A 161 -0.86 6.79 -19.88
C ASP A 161 -0.55 6.25 -18.48
N ILE A 162 -1.56 5.80 -17.74
CA ILE A 162 -1.38 5.18 -16.42
C ILE A 162 -0.58 3.87 -16.53
N THR A 163 -0.86 3.04 -17.54
CA THR A 163 -0.12 1.79 -17.77
C THR A 163 1.36 2.05 -18.06
N VAL A 164 1.67 3.04 -18.90
CA VAL A 164 3.04 3.48 -19.19
C VAL A 164 3.71 4.03 -17.93
N GLU A 165 3.01 4.84 -17.12
CA GLU A 165 3.53 5.34 -15.84
C GLU A 165 3.86 4.22 -14.86
N ILE A 166 3.02 3.18 -14.76
CA ILE A 166 3.28 1.98 -13.96
C ILE A 166 4.56 1.28 -14.45
N GLY A 167 4.72 1.13 -15.77
CA GLY A 167 5.94 0.56 -16.36
C GLY A 167 7.19 1.38 -16.04
N LYS A 168 7.11 2.71 -16.15
CA LYS A 168 8.21 3.62 -15.78
C LYS A 168 8.58 3.50 -14.30
N LEU A 169 7.61 3.34 -13.40
CA LEU A 169 7.89 3.13 -11.97
C LEU A 169 8.70 1.85 -11.74
N ASP A 170 8.46 0.78 -12.50
CA ASP A 170 9.28 -0.44 -12.44
C ASP A 170 10.71 -0.20 -12.95
N GLU A 171 10.86 0.53 -14.05
CA GLU A 171 12.17 0.93 -14.58
C GLU A 171 12.94 1.80 -13.58
N TYR A 172 12.26 2.72 -12.89
CA TYR A 172 12.84 3.56 -11.86
C TYR A 172 13.31 2.76 -10.64
N VAL A 173 12.51 1.80 -10.17
CA VAL A 173 12.91 0.90 -9.07
C VAL A 173 14.14 0.07 -9.45
N ASN A 174 14.17 -0.46 -10.68
CA ASN A 174 15.30 -1.24 -11.17
C ASN A 174 16.57 -0.39 -11.27
N SER A 175 16.47 0.79 -11.87
CA SER A 175 17.60 1.72 -12.02
C SER A 175 18.13 2.19 -10.67
N PHE A 176 17.23 2.57 -9.76
CA PHE A 176 17.60 2.93 -8.39
C PHE A 176 18.29 1.77 -7.66
N SER A 177 17.77 0.54 -7.80
CA SER A 177 18.34 -0.65 -7.16
C SER A 177 19.77 -0.91 -7.63
N ALA A 178 20.03 -0.81 -8.93
CA ALA A 178 21.37 -0.98 -9.49
C ALA A 178 22.36 0.07 -8.95
N ILE A 179 21.93 1.34 -8.86
CA ILE A 179 22.76 2.40 -8.28
C ILE A 179 23.01 2.12 -6.79
N ALA A 180 21.98 1.78 -6.01
CA ALA A 180 22.11 1.49 -4.59
C ALA A 180 23.04 0.29 -4.33
N GLU A 181 22.95 -0.77 -5.13
CA GLU A 181 23.83 -1.94 -5.04
C GLU A 181 25.30 -1.60 -5.28
N MET A 182 25.60 -0.69 -6.21
CA MET A 182 26.97 -0.18 -6.40
C MET A 182 27.52 0.46 -5.13
N PHE A 183 26.74 1.31 -4.44
CA PHE A 183 27.18 1.96 -3.20
C PHE A 183 27.28 0.98 -2.02
N ILE A 184 26.36 0.02 -1.92
CA ILE A 184 26.43 -1.06 -0.93
C ILE A 184 27.70 -1.89 -1.17
N GLY A 185 28.03 -2.18 -2.44
CA GLY A 185 29.26 -2.85 -2.83
C GLY A 185 30.51 -2.09 -2.41
N LYS A 186 30.58 -0.79 -2.68
CA LYS A 186 31.68 0.09 -2.23
C LYS A 186 31.86 0.07 -0.70
N MET A 187 30.77 0.11 0.05
CA MET A 187 30.82 0.03 1.51
C MET A 187 31.30 -1.34 2.02
N ALA A 188 30.87 -2.43 1.37
CA ALA A 188 31.32 -3.78 1.70
C ALA A 188 32.81 -3.98 1.37
N GLU A 189 33.30 -3.37 0.30
CA GLU A 189 34.73 -3.35 -0.04
C GLU A 189 35.55 -2.55 0.98
N GLU A 190 35.08 -1.36 1.38
CA GLU A 190 35.72 -0.57 2.43
C GLU A 190 35.80 -1.34 3.74
N ARG A 191 34.74 -2.06 4.11
CA ARG A 191 34.74 -2.95 5.28
C ARG A 191 35.86 -3.99 5.21
N ARG A 192 36.01 -4.67 4.06
CA ARG A 192 37.06 -5.68 3.84
C ARG A 192 38.46 -5.04 3.89
N ARG A 193 38.61 -3.84 3.34
CA ARG A 193 39.87 -3.09 3.37
C ARG A 193 40.28 -2.73 4.79
N VAL A 194 39.36 -2.21 5.59
CA VAL A 194 39.59 -1.92 7.02
C VAL A 194 39.96 -3.20 7.77
N GLU A 195 39.23 -4.28 7.53
CA GLU A 195 39.49 -5.58 8.16
C GLU A 195 40.91 -6.08 7.86
N SER A 196 41.31 -6.09 6.59
CA SER A 196 42.65 -6.52 6.15
C SER A 196 43.75 -5.63 6.71
N LEU A 197 43.58 -4.30 6.70
CA LEU A 197 44.58 -3.36 7.21
C LEU A 197 44.92 -3.63 8.68
N TYR A 198 43.90 -3.82 9.51
CA TYR A 198 44.12 -4.11 10.92
C TYR A 198 44.63 -5.53 11.16
N ASP A 199 44.21 -6.52 10.37
CA ASP A 199 44.73 -7.89 10.47
C ASP A 199 46.22 -7.95 10.14
N ASP A 200 46.66 -7.26 9.08
CA ASP A 200 48.08 -7.17 8.71
C ASP A 200 48.90 -6.46 9.79
N GLU A 201 48.40 -5.36 10.36
CA GLU A 201 49.07 -4.64 11.45
C GLU A 201 49.18 -5.49 12.73
N ILE A 202 48.10 -6.19 13.10
CA ILE A 202 48.09 -7.08 14.27
C ILE A 202 49.08 -8.23 14.07
N GLU A 203 49.08 -8.86 12.89
CA GLU A 203 49.97 -9.97 12.57
C GLU A 203 51.44 -9.54 12.60
N LYS A 204 51.76 -8.36 12.08
CA LYS A 204 53.11 -7.79 12.19
C LYS A 204 53.57 -7.65 13.64
N VAL A 205 52.71 -7.12 14.52
CA VAL A 205 53.05 -6.96 15.94
C VAL A 205 53.13 -8.31 16.66
N LYS A 206 52.31 -9.30 16.27
CA LYS A 206 52.42 -10.68 16.77
C LYS A 206 53.76 -11.30 16.40
N GLN A 207 54.20 -11.15 15.15
CA GLN A 207 55.50 -11.63 14.70
C GLN A 207 56.67 -10.93 15.41
N GLU A 208 56.59 -9.62 15.62
CA GLU A 208 57.55 -8.87 16.45
C GLU A 208 57.63 -9.46 17.87
N MET A 209 56.48 -9.75 18.49
CA MET A 209 56.40 -10.37 19.82
C MET A 209 56.98 -11.79 19.83
N GLU A 210 56.71 -12.61 18.82
CA GLU A 210 57.28 -13.95 18.70
C GLU A 210 58.80 -13.93 18.55
N GLN A 211 59.33 -13.02 17.73
CA GLN A 211 60.78 -12.84 17.58
C GLN A 211 61.41 -12.38 18.90
N LEU A 212 60.78 -11.42 19.59
CA LEU A 212 61.23 -10.98 20.90
C LEU A 212 61.26 -12.15 21.89
N LEU A 213 60.21 -12.96 21.94
CA LEU A 213 60.15 -14.14 22.82
C LEU A 213 61.24 -15.16 22.45
N LYS A 214 61.48 -15.43 21.17
CA LYS A 214 62.55 -16.33 20.71
C LYS A 214 63.94 -15.84 21.14
N GLN A 215 64.18 -14.53 21.06
CA GLN A 215 65.47 -13.93 21.42
C GLN A 215 65.67 -13.82 22.94
N LYS A 216 64.63 -13.40 23.67
CA LYS A 216 64.75 -13.01 25.09
C LYS A 216 64.52 -14.17 26.06
N LYS A 217 63.72 -15.18 25.72
CA LYS A 217 63.49 -16.34 26.61
C LYS A 217 64.78 -17.09 26.99
N PRO A 218 65.69 -17.41 26.06
CA PRO A 218 66.95 -18.08 26.41
C PRO A 218 67.83 -17.21 27.32
N VAL A 219 67.92 -15.90 27.01
CA VAL A 219 68.70 -14.95 27.81
C VAL A 219 68.15 -14.84 29.23
N ALA A 220 66.84 -14.66 29.39
CA ALA A 220 66.18 -14.61 30.69
C ALA A 220 66.39 -15.93 31.47
N TYR A 221 66.34 -17.08 30.79
CA TYR A 221 66.61 -18.38 31.41
C TYR A 221 68.06 -18.46 31.94
N ASP A 222 69.04 -18.06 31.14
CA ASP A 222 70.45 -18.10 31.53
C ASP A 222 70.76 -17.12 32.67
N GLU A 223 70.17 -15.92 32.66
CA GLU A 223 70.31 -14.94 33.73
C GLU A 223 69.71 -15.45 35.05
N VAL A 224 68.50 -16.03 35.01
CA VAL A 224 67.88 -16.64 36.19
C VAL A 224 68.72 -17.81 36.69
N LYS A 225 69.18 -18.70 35.80
CA LYS A 225 70.04 -19.84 36.15
C LYS A 225 71.31 -19.37 36.85
N LYS A 226 71.99 -18.36 36.30
CA LYS A 226 73.19 -17.78 36.90
C LYS A 226 72.89 -17.20 38.29
N LYS A 227 71.77 -16.49 38.43
CA LYS A 227 71.37 -15.90 39.71
C LYS A 227 71.07 -16.95 40.78
N VAL A 228 70.40 -18.04 40.41
CA VAL A 228 70.16 -19.19 41.28
C VAL A 228 71.48 -19.84 41.70
N MET A 229 72.43 -19.99 40.77
CA MET A 229 73.77 -20.51 41.08
C MET A 229 74.52 -19.62 42.07
N ASP A 230 74.43 -18.29 41.97
CA ASP A 230 75.06 -17.36 42.93
C ASP A 230 74.51 -17.51 44.36
N PHE A 231 73.27 -17.98 44.51
CA PHE A 231 72.64 -18.25 45.81
C PHE A 231 72.90 -19.66 46.36
N SER A 232 73.28 -20.61 45.49
CA SER A 232 73.49 -22.01 45.86
C SER A 232 74.48 -22.22 47.02
N PRO A 233 75.62 -21.51 47.10
CA PRO A 233 76.54 -21.63 48.24
C PRO A 233 75.89 -21.22 49.57
N LYS A 234 75.17 -20.09 49.60
CA LYS A 234 74.49 -19.57 50.81
C LYS A 234 73.35 -20.47 51.26
N LEU A 235 72.61 -21.03 50.30
CA LEU A 235 71.58 -22.03 50.57
C LEU A 235 72.21 -23.33 51.13
N SER A 236 73.28 -23.82 50.51
CA SER A 236 73.97 -25.03 50.98
C SER A 236 74.53 -24.87 52.38
N GLU A 237 75.10 -23.70 52.69
CA GLU A 237 75.62 -23.36 54.01
C GLU A 237 74.49 -23.33 55.06
N ILE A 238 73.37 -22.65 54.80
CA ILE A 238 72.27 -22.59 55.76
C ILE A 238 71.62 -23.97 56.01
N TYR A 239 71.49 -24.80 54.96
CA TYR A 239 71.03 -26.19 55.12
C TYR A 239 72.01 -27.03 55.95
N GLY A 240 73.32 -26.86 55.72
CA GLY A 240 74.36 -27.54 56.49
C GLY A 240 74.39 -27.14 57.96
N VAL A 241 74.18 -25.84 58.25
CA VAL A 241 74.06 -25.34 59.63
C VAL A 241 72.78 -25.87 60.28
N ILE A 242 71.62 -25.80 59.61
CA ILE A 242 70.36 -26.37 60.12
C ILE A 242 70.51 -27.86 60.46
N ALA A 243 71.19 -28.64 59.61
CA ALA A 243 71.41 -30.06 59.87
C ALA A 243 72.25 -30.31 61.13
N LYS A 244 73.36 -29.57 61.29
CA LYS A 244 74.18 -29.64 62.52
C LYS A 244 73.37 -29.24 63.76
N THR A 245 72.64 -28.12 63.68
CA THR A 245 71.80 -27.62 64.76
C THR A 245 70.67 -28.59 65.11
N ARG A 246 70.08 -29.30 64.15
CA ARG A 246 69.10 -30.37 64.42
C ARG A 246 69.70 -31.51 65.23
N LEU A 247 70.91 -31.95 64.88
CA LEU A 247 71.64 -32.96 65.65
C LEU A 247 71.97 -32.45 67.08
N ASP A 248 72.37 -31.19 67.21
CA ASP A 248 72.66 -30.57 68.52
C ASP A 248 71.41 -30.42 69.41
N LEU A 249 70.23 -30.19 68.81
CA LEU A 249 68.94 -30.16 69.52
C LEU A 249 68.54 -31.55 70.00
N GLU A 250 68.66 -32.58 69.14
CA GLU A 250 68.40 -33.97 69.54
C GLU A 250 69.34 -34.41 70.67
N GLY A 251 70.59 -33.90 70.67
CA GLY A 251 71.58 -34.09 71.73
C GLY A 251 71.39 -33.20 72.98
N GLY A 252 70.34 -32.37 73.05
CA GLY A 252 69.99 -31.56 74.22
C GLY A 252 70.89 -30.33 74.47
N SER A 253 71.76 -29.96 73.54
CA SER A 253 72.77 -28.90 73.73
C SER A 253 72.27 -27.49 73.36
N ILE A 254 71.11 -27.39 72.72
CA ILE A 254 70.51 -26.13 72.25
C ILE A 254 68.98 -26.19 72.35
N SER A 255 68.31 -25.05 72.13
CA SER A 255 66.84 -24.93 72.22
C SER A 255 66.15 -24.90 70.85
N GLN A 256 64.87 -25.32 70.81
CA GLN A 256 64.03 -25.28 69.59
C GLN A 256 64.03 -23.92 68.88
N ARG A 257 64.14 -22.83 69.66
CA ARG A 257 64.13 -21.45 69.17
C ARG A 257 65.27 -21.16 68.18
N GLN A 258 66.41 -21.81 68.33
CA GLN A 258 67.58 -21.63 67.45
C GLN A 258 67.36 -22.26 66.07
N ILE A 259 66.68 -23.40 66.00
CA ILE A 259 66.27 -24.02 64.72
C ILE A 259 65.24 -23.15 64.01
N SER A 260 64.21 -22.71 64.72
CA SER A 260 63.17 -21.85 64.14
C SER A 260 63.73 -20.55 63.57
N SER A 261 64.80 -20.02 64.18
CA SER A 261 65.49 -18.81 63.69
C SER A 261 66.27 -19.06 62.40
N LEU A 262 66.93 -20.22 62.27
CA LEU A 262 67.63 -20.62 61.04
C LEU A 262 66.66 -21.00 59.92
N GLU A 263 65.54 -21.65 60.24
CA GLU A 263 64.48 -21.95 59.27
C GLU A 263 63.85 -20.66 58.73
N SER A 264 63.60 -19.69 59.61
CA SER A 264 63.15 -18.34 59.21
C SER A 264 64.19 -17.62 58.34
N ALA A 265 65.48 -17.74 58.65
CA ALA A 265 66.55 -17.16 57.85
C ALA A 265 66.66 -17.83 56.46
N LYS A 266 66.45 -19.15 56.37
CA LYS A 266 66.37 -19.90 55.11
C LYS A 266 65.15 -19.49 54.29
N ASP A 267 63.97 -19.36 54.90
CA ASP A 267 62.76 -18.91 54.22
C ASP A 267 62.91 -17.47 53.71
N LYS A 268 63.56 -16.59 54.50
CA LYS A 268 63.90 -15.23 54.08
C LYS A 268 64.86 -15.23 52.88
N LEU A 269 65.86 -16.11 52.88
CA LEU A 269 66.84 -16.20 51.80
C LEU A 269 66.24 -16.74 50.50
N LEU A 270 65.29 -17.67 50.60
CA LEU A 270 64.49 -18.14 49.45
C LEU A 270 63.56 -17.05 48.92
N LYS A 271 62.92 -16.29 49.81
CA LYS A 271 62.08 -15.16 49.42
C LYS A 271 62.90 -14.06 48.72
N ASP A 272 64.08 -13.73 49.26
CA ASP A 272 64.98 -12.75 48.65
C ASP A 272 65.46 -13.21 47.26
N LEU A 273 65.64 -14.52 47.06
CA LEU A 273 65.95 -15.10 45.74
C LEU A 273 64.77 -14.95 44.78
N ASP A 274 63.56 -15.31 45.19
CA ASP A 274 62.33 -15.16 44.39
C ASP A 274 62.08 -13.69 44.00
N ASP A 275 62.27 -12.76 44.94
CA ASP A 275 62.12 -11.32 44.70
C ASP A 275 63.16 -10.84 43.67
N GLN A 276 64.42 -11.29 43.76
CA GLN A 276 65.46 -10.95 42.79
C GLN A 276 65.24 -11.58 41.41
N ILE A 277 64.74 -12.83 41.34
CA ILE A 277 64.35 -13.46 40.09
C ILE A 277 63.22 -12.69 39.43
N ASN A 278 62.21 -12.26 40.20
CA ASN A 278 61.11 -11.47 39.67
C ASN A 278 61.58 -10.09 39.17
N GLN A 279 62.48 -9.42 39.90
CA GLN A 279 63.09 -8.17 39.44
C GLN A 279 63.89 -8.35 38.14
N LEU A 280 64.65 -9.45 38.00
CA LEU A 280 65.38 -9.78 36.78
C LEU A 280 64.46 -10.04 35.59
N LEU A 281 63.32 -10.70 35.81
CA LEU A 281 62.36 -11.02 34.75
C LEU A 281 61.52 -9.81 34.32
N GLU A 282 61.44 -8.76 35.14
CA GLU A 282 60.48 -7.68 34.91
C GLU A 282 60.75 -6.81 33.68
N PRO A 283 62.00 -6.48 33.30
CA PRO A 283 62.28 -5.83 32.02
C PRO A 283 61.78 -6.64 30.82
N PHE A 284 61.98 -7.95 30.82
CA PHE A 284 61.51 -8.84 29.75
C PHE A 284 59.98 -8.89 29.70
N ARG A 285 59.32 -8.98 30.87
CA ARG A 285 57.86 -8.97 30.97
C ARG A 285 57.28 -7.62 30.54
N ALA A 286 57.95 -6.51 30.85
CA ALA A 286 57.52 -5.17 30.49
C ALA A 286 57.46 -5.01 28.96
N GLU A 287 58.51 -5.41 28.23
CA GLU A 287 58.54 -5.35 26.76
C GLU A 287 57.40 -6.19 26.13
N ILE A 288 57.17 -7.40 26.65
CA ILE A 288 56.07 -8.28 26.19
C ILE A 288 54.70 -7.63 26.49
N ARG A 289 54.52 -7.06 27.69
CA ARG A 289 53.27 -6.35 28.05
C ARG A 289 53.00 -5.18 27.12
N THR A 290 54.04 -4.43 26.70
CA THR A 290 53.89 -3.33 25.75
C THR A 290 53.40 -3.80 24.38
N LEU A 291 53.98 -4.87 23.83
CA LEU A 291 53.53 -5.43 22.55
C LEU A 291 52.12 -6.00 22.64
N LYS A 292 51.80 -6.68 23.74
CA LYS A 292 50.44 -7.17 23.99
C LYS A 292 49.43 -6.03 24.05
N ALA A 293 49.73 -4.96 24.80
CA ALA A 293 48.86 -3.78 24.88
C ALA A 293 48.66 -3.10 23.50
N LYS A 294 49.69 -3.14 22.64
CA LYS A 294 49.59 -2.65 21.25
C LYS A 294 48.63 -3.50 20.42
N ILE A 295 48.69 -4.82 20.53
CA ILE A 295 47.74 -5.74 19.88
C ILE A 295 46.31 -5.47 20.37
N ASP A 296 46.10 -5.42 21.69
CA ASP A 296 44.78 -5.17 22.28
C ASP A 296 44.18 -3.83 21.82
N ALA A 297 45.03 -2.80 21.69
CA ALA A 297 44.64 -1.48 21.17
C ALA A 297 44.27 -1.53 19.68
N LEU A 298 45.01 -2.27 18.86
CA LEU A 298 44.70 -2.47 17.43
C LEU A 298 43.39 -3.24 17.26
N GLU A 299 43.17 -4.31 18.02
CA GLU A 299 41.91 -5.07 18.00
C GLU A 299 40.71 -4.20 18.38
N THR A 300 40.89 -3.34 19.39
CA THR A 300 39.86 -2.37 19.79
C THR A 300 39.55 -1.37 18.68
N LYS A 301 40.58 -0.81 18.04
CA LYS A 301 40.42 0.11 16.90
C LYS A 301 39.75 -0.56 15.70
N LYS A 302 40.18 -1.77 15.34
CA LYS A 302 39.56 -2.60 14.30
C LYS A 302 38.06 -2.72 14.54
N LYS A 303 37.66 -3.13 15.74
CA LYS A 303 36.25 -3.29 16.10
C LYS A 303 35.47 -1.98 15.99
N GLN A 304 36.03 -0.87 16.44
CA GLN A 304 35.39 0.44 16.37
C GLN A 304 35.19 0.91 14.92
N GLU A 305 36.19 0.76 14.06
CA GLU A 305 36.07 1.18 12.66
C GLU A 305 35.13 0.28 11.86
N LEU A 306 35.21 -1.04 12.05
CA LEU A 306 34.26 -1.98 11.43
C LEU A 306 32.82 -1.67 11.84
N SER A 307 32.59 -1.38 13.13
CA SER A 307 31.25 -1.00 13.61
C SER A 307 30.71 0.26 12.93
N LYS A 308 31.56 1.25 12.66
CA LYS A 308 31.16 2.48 11.95
C LYS A 308 30.80 2.18 10.48
N VAL A 309 31.55 1.30 9.84
CA VAL A 309 31.28 0.88 8.46
C VAL A 309 29.98 0.07 8.38
N ASP A 310 29.78 -0.86 9.31
CA ASP A 310 28.58 -1.69 9.40
C ASP A 310 27.32 -0.83 9.66
N GLU A 311 27.37 0.15 10.56
CA GLU A 311 26.27 1.08 10.82
C GLU A 311 25.88 1.89 9.57
N LYS A 312 26.86 2.39 8.82
CA LYS A 312 26.63 3.09 7.55
C LYS A 312 26.00 2.17 6.50
N LEU A 313 26.47 0.93 6.42
CA LEU A 313 25.97 -0.06 5.48
C LEU A 313 24.52 -0.43 5.80
N GLU A 314 24.18 -0.62 7.07
CA GLU A 314 22.79 -0.84 7.51
C GLU A 314 21.91 0.38 7.20
N THR A 315 22.41 1.59 7.45
CA THR A 315 21.69 2.83 7.16
C THR A 315 21.40 2.99 5.67
N LEU A 316 22.37 2.65 4.82
CA LEU A 316 22.23 2.69 3.37
C LEU A 316 21.20 1.66 2.87
N ARG A 317 21.20 0.44 3.43
CA ARG A 317 20.20 -0.59 3.11
C ARG A 317 18.79 -0.14 3.48
N LYS A 318 18.60 0.35 4.72
CA LYS A 318 17.30 0.86 5.18
C LYS A 318 16.78 1.98 4.28
N ALA A 319 17.61 2.97 3.99
CA ALA A 319 17.22 4.06 3.11
C ALA A 319 16.89 3.57 1.68
N SER A 320 17.63 2.59 1.16
CA SER A 320 17.31 1.96 -0.12
C SER A 320 15.96 1.24 -0.10
N ASP A 321 15.65 0.50 0.96
CA ASP A 321 14.40 -0.24 1.08
C ASP A 321 13.19 0.71 1.23
N GLU A 322 13.37 1.81 1.98
CA GLU A 322 12.38 2.88 2.09
C GLU A 322 12.02 3.47 0.74
N VAL A 323 13.01 3.80 -0.10
CA VAL A 323 12.78 4.32 -1.46
C VAL A 323 11.99 3.33 -2.32
N LYS A 324 12.38 2.04 -2.31
CA LYS A 324 11.67 0.99 -3.05
C LYS A 324 10.22 0.87 -2.58
N SER A 325 10.00 0.91 -1.27
CA SER A 325 8.65 0.88 -0.69
C SER A 325 7.83 2.10 -1.07
N SER A 326 8.42 3.30 -1.09
CA SER A 326 7.72 4.53 -1.51
C SER A 326 7.29 4.46 -2.97
N LEU A 327 8.17 4.04 -3.88
CA LEU A 327 7.85 3.89 -5.30
C LEU A 327 6.79 2.79 -5.53
N ALA A 328 6.85 1.69 -4.77
CA ALA A 328 5.82 0.66 -4.80
C ALA A 328 4.45 1.20 -4.33
N GLY A 329 4.44 2.08 -3.32
CA GLY A 329 3.23 2.77 -2.88
C GLY A 329 2.59 3.63 -3.98
N ILE A 330 3.40 4.40 -4.71
CA ILE A 330 2.92 5.19 -5.86
C ILE A 330 2.38 4.27 -6.97
N LYS A 331 3.08 3.17 -7.26
CA LYS A 331 2.63 2.17 -8.24
C LYS A 331 1.27 1.59 -7.88
N GLU A 332 1.03 1.33 -6.60
CA GLU A 332 -0.25 0.81 -6.14
C GLU A 332 -1.38 1.83 -6.25
N ILE A 333 -1.11 3.12 -6.00
CA ILE A 333 -2.08 4.20 -6.28
C ILE A 333 -2.44 4.22 -7.78
N LYS A 334 -1.44 4.09 -8.65
CA LYS A 334 -1.65 4.02 -10.11
C LYS A 334 -2.45 2.81 -10.57
N ARG A 335 -2.29 1.66 -9.93
CA ARG A 335 -3.12 0.49 -10.21
C ARG A 335 -4.58 0.73 -9.85
N LYS A 336 -4.85 1.36 -8.71
CA LYS A 336 -6.22 1.72 -8.29
C LYS A 336 -6.86 2.72 -9.25
N GLU A 337 -6.10 3.71 -9.73
CA GLU A 337 -6.53 4.63 -10.78
C GLU A 337 -6.95 3.88 -12.06
N LEU A 338 -6.17 2.86 -12.47
CA LEU A 338 -6.49 2.04 -13.63
C LEU A 338 -7.73 1.17 -13.40
N GLU A 339 -7.88 0.59 -12.21
CA GLU A 339 -9.06 -0.20 -11.81
C GLU A 339 -10.33 0.65 -11.79
N GLU A 340 -10.25 1.88 -11.28
CA GLU A 340 -11.35 2.85 -11.30
C GLU A 340 -11.78 3.17 -12.75
N LEU A 341 -10.84 3.49 -13.64
CA LEU A 341 -11.16 3.71 -15.07
C LEU A 341 -11.77 2.48 -15.72
N ALA A 342 -11.25 1.29 -15.42
CA ALA A 342 -11.77 0.03 -15.96
C ALA A 342 -13.22 -0.23 -15.50
N SER A 343 -13.59 0.22 -14.30
CA SER A 343 -14.93 0.05 -13.74
C SER A 343 -16.04 0.80 -14.51
N PHE A 344 -15.68 1.83 -15.28
CA PHE A 344 -16.64 2.56 -16.12
C PHE A 344 -17.13 1.73 -17.31
N SER A 345 -16.34 0.74 -17.76
CA SER A 345 -16.74 -0.20 -18.81
C SER A 345 -17.52 -1.38 -18.21
N ARG A 346 -18.84 -1.43 -18.42
CA ARG A 346 -19.73 -2.41 -17.76
C ARG A 346 -20.33 -3.40 -18.74
N ARG A 347 -20.49 -4.66 -18.34
CA ARG A 347 -21.17 -5.67 -19.16
C ARG A 347 -22.67 -5.42 -19.18
N THR A 348 -23.28 -5.55 -20.34
CA THR A 348 -24.73 -5.45 -20.54
C THR A 348 -25.26 -6.67 -21.28
N ILE A 349 -26.57 -6.74 -21.50
CA ILE A 349 -27.21 -7.80 -22.29
C ILE A 349 -27.06 -7.61 -23.81
N TYR A 350 -26.45 -6.51 -24.24
CA TYR A 350 -26.34 -6.14 -25.64
C TYR A 350 -25.09 -6.72 -26.29
N ILE A 351 -25.14 -6.86 -27.62
CA ILE A 351 -24.07 -7.44 -28.44
C ILE A 351 -23.61 -6.53 -29.57
N ASP A 352 -24.44 -5.58 -30.00
CA ASP A 352 -24.08 -4.61 -31.04
C ASP A 352 -23.00 -3.66 -30.52
N ASP A 353 -22.07 -3.23 -31.37
CA ASP A 353 -20.97 -2.35 -30.96
C ASP A 353 -21.46 -0.98 -30.49
N ARG A 354 -22.63 -0.56 -30.97
CA ARG A 354 -23.28 0.70 -30.62
C ARG A 354 -24.78 0.49 -30.47
N VAL A 355 -25.30 0.89 -29.32
CA VAL A 355 -26.73 0.78 -28.99
C VAL A 355 -27.19 2.08 -28.37
N GLU A 356 -28.29 2.62 -28.88
CA GLU A 356 -29.04 3.65 -28.18
C GLU A 356 -30.03 2.96 -27.25
N VAL A 357 -30.04 3.35 -25.97
CA VAL A 357 -30.99 2.85 -24.98
C VAL A 357 -31.80 4.02 -24.44
N VAL A 358 -33.12 3.94 -24.49
CA VAL A 358 -34.02 4.94 -23.93
C VAL A 358 -34.64 4.39 -22.65
N ILE A 359 -34.24 4.96 -21.51
CA ILE A 359 -34.76 4.58 -20.19
C ILE A 359 -35.98 5.46 -19.86
N PRO A 360 -37.17 4.88 -19.61
CA PRO A 360 -38.36 5.65 -19.28
C PRO A 360 -38.42 6.04 -17.81
N PHE A 361 -38.91 7.26 -17.55
CA PHE A 361 -39.26 7.76 -16.22
C PHE A 361 -40.61 8.47 -16.25
N LEU A 362 -41.30 8.49 -15.12
CA LEU A 362 -42.54 9.26 -14.97
C LEU A 362 -42.27 10.49 -14.11
N ALA A 363 -42.41 11.68 -14.70
CA ALA A 363 -42.39 12.95 -13.99
C ALA A 363 -43.82 13.41 -13.70
N VAL A 364 -44.08 13.81 -12.46
CA VAL A 364 -45.42 14.19 -12.00
C VAL A 364 -45.35 15.52 -11.30
N ARG A 365 -46.23 16.45 -11.67
CA ARG A 365 -46.43 17.71 -10.95
C ARG A 365 -47.74 17.66 -10.16
N ASP A 366 -47.66 17.85 -8.85
CA ASP A 366 -48.85 17.89 -8.00
C ASP A 366 -49.57 19.25 -8.04
N GLU A 367 -50.73 19.34 -7.36
CA GLU A 367 -51.53 20.55 -7.24
C GLU A 367 -50.85 21.70 -6.48
N TYR A 368 -49.78 21.42 -5.73
CA TYR A 368 -48.97 22.41 -5.02
C TYR A 368 -47.75 22.86 -5.83
N GLY A 369 -47.55 22.31 -7.04
CA GLY A 369 -46.43 22.63 -7.92
C GLY A 369 -45.15 21.83 -7.62
N PHE A 370 -45.17 20.87 -6.68
CA PHE A 370 -44.02 20.00 -6.45
C PHE A 370 -43.92 18.98 -7.58
N THR A 371 -42.70 18.78 -8.08
CA THR A 371 -42.44 17.75 -9.08
C THR A 371 -41.73 16.55 -8.45
N GLN A 372 -42.21 15.36 -8.76
CA GLN A 372 -41.65 14.09 -8.32
C GLN A 372 -41.30 13.25 -9.56
N VAL A 373 -40.23 12.47 -9.48
CA VAL A 373 -39.75 11.61 -10.56
C VAL A 373 -39.76 10.17 -10.08
N LEU A 374 -40.35 9.28 -10.88
CA LEU A 374 -40.40 7.85 -10.62
C LEU A 374 -39.47 7.08 -11.56
N SER A 375 -38.62 6.27 -10.95
CA SER A 375 -37.78 5.26 -11.60
C SER A 375 -38.56 4.19 -12.33
N SER A 376 -37.84 3.40 -13.12
CA SER A 376 -38.27 2.04 -13.46
C SER A 376 -38.54 1.21 -12.19
N LEU A 377 -39.61 0.42 -12.23
CA LEU A 377 -40.15 -0.33 -11.09
C LEU A 377 -40.20 -1.84 -11.36
N VAL A 378 -40.14 -2.62 -10.27
CA VAL A 378 -40.52 -4.03 -10.21
C VAL A 378 -41.89 -4.15 -9.57
N TYR A 379 -42.86 -4.70 -10.30
CA TYR A 379 -44.20 -5.00 -9.81
C TYR A 379 -44.19 -6.29 -8.98
N ASN A 380 -44.73 -6.22 -7.76
CA ASN A 380 -44.70 -7.32 -6.78
C ASN A 380 -45.79 -8.38 -6.97
N GLY A 381 -46.59 -8.28 -8.04
CA GLY A 381 -47.64 -9.23 -8.35
C GLY A 381 -48.94 -8.97 -7.58
N ARG A 382 -49.79 -10.00 -7.53
CA ARG A 382 -51.09 -9.99 -6.85
C ARG A 382 -50.97 -9.60 -5.39
N ASN A 383 -51.96 -8.87 -4.90
CA ASN A 383 -52.06 -8.55 -3.49
C ASN A 383 -52.41 -9.80 -2.66
N LYS A 384 -51.40 -10.42 -2.03
CA LYS A 384 -51.55 -11.64 -1.20
C LYS A 384 -52.01 -11.33 0.24
N SER A 385 -52.99 -10.45 0.45
CA SER A 385 -53.52 -10.21 1.80
C SER A 385 -54.40 -11.39 2.25
N MET A 386 -53.91 -12.20 3.20
CA MET A 386 -54.64 -13.37 3.73
C MET A 386 -55.75 -13.01 4.74
N PHE A 387 -55.89 -11.75 5.17
CA PHE A 387 -56.81 -11.38 6.27
C PHE A 387 -57.57 -10.06 6.09
N GLY A 388 -57.78 -9.59 4.86
CA GLY A 388 -58.65 -8.42 4.58
C GLY A 388 -58.08 -7.06 5.01
N PHE A 389 -56.99 -7.02 5.76
CA PHE A 389 -56.17 -5.82 5.95
C PHE A 389 -55.40 -5.57 4.65
N GLY A 390 -55.83 -4.57 3.89
CA GLY A 390 -55.18 -4.21 2.63
C GLY A 390 -53.70 -3.88 2.87
N THR A 391 -52.82 -4.51 2.10
CA THR A 391 -51.42 -4.06 2.00
C THR A 391 -51.41 -2.64 1.47
N LYS A 392 -50.45 -1.82 1.94
CA LYS A 392 -50.28 -0.45 1.46
C LYS A 392 -49.97 -0.48 -0.04
N LEU A 393 -50.55 0.45 -0.80
CA LEU A 393 -50.30 0.60 -2.25
C LEU A 393 -48.80 0.82 -2.55
N GLU A 394 -48.04 1.33 -1.59
CA GLU A 394 -46.58 1.51 -1.66
C GLU A 394 -45.83 0.17 -1.88
N ASN A 395 -46.42 -0.95 -1.42
CA ASN A 395 -45.85 -2.28 -1.55
C ASN A 395 -46.15 -2.92 -2.91
N MET A 396 -46.93 -2.26 -3.78
CA MET A 396 -47.29 -2.78 -5.10
C MET A 396 -46.07 -2.89 -6.02
N ALA A 397 -45.11 -1.98 -5.87
CA ALA A 397 -43.91 -1.98 -6.68
C ALA A 397 -42.73 -1.35 -5.94
N THR A 398 -41.53 -1.87 -6.22
CA THR A 398 -40.26 -1.38 -5.70
C THR A 398 -39.41 -0.77 -6.82
N PRO A 399 -38.64 0.30 -6.57
CA PRO A 399 -37.67 0.80 -7.55
C PRO A 399 -36.65 -0.28 -7.94
N ILE A 400 -36.25 -0.33 -9.22
CA ILE A 400 -35.13 -1.18 -9.68
C ILE A 400 -33.81 -0.68 -9.08
N ILE A 401 -33.64 0.64 -8.98
CA ILE A 401 -32.52 1.28 -8.30
C ILE A 401 -33.09 2.36 -7.38
N GLU A 402 -32.75 2.29 -6.08
CA GLU A 402 -33.07 3.33 -5.09
C GLU A 402 -32.15 4.55 -5.29
N ASP A 403 -32.70 5.76 -5.15
CA ASP A 403 -32.00 7.04 -5.04
C ASP A 403 -31.11 7.54 -6.21
N LYS A 404 -30.83 6.75 -7.25
CA LYS A 404 -29.95 7.18 -8.36
C LYS A 404 -30.59 8.08 -9.42
N ILE A 405 -31.90 8.29 -9.43
CA ILE A 405 -32.55 9.16 -10.45
C ILE A 405 -32.60 10.63 -10.02
N ASN A 406 -32.29 10.91 -8.76
CA ASN A 406 -32.18 12.29 -8.25
C ASN A 406 -30.99 13.06 -8.87
N TYR A 407 -30.07 12.39 -9.58
CA TYR A 407 -28.99 13.05 -10.33
C TYR A 407 -29.48 13.79 -11.57
N PHE A 408 -30.62 13.38 -12.13
CA PHE A 408 -31.14 13.94 -13.37
C PHE A 408 -32.00 15.17 -13.10
N ARG A 409 -31.56 16.34 -13.57
CA ARG A 409 -32.36 17.58 -13.48
C ARG A 409 -33.28 17.63 -14.69
N ILE A 410 -34.50 17.12 -14.54
CA ILE A 410 -35.49 17.24 -15.61
C ILE A 410 -35.78 18.74 -15.86
N PRO A 411 -35.62 19.25 -17.10
CA PRO A 411 -35.95 20.63 -17.42
C PRO A 411 -37.48 20.82 -17.35
N MET A 412 -37.96 21.28 -16.20
CA MET A 412 -39.40 21.30 -15.86
C MET A 412 -40.25 22.30 -16.66
N GLY A 413 -39.64 23.22 -17.40
CA GLY A 413 -40.33 24.33 -18.04
C GLY A 413 -41.25 23.94 -19.20
N ASN A 414 -40.98 22.83 -19.90
CA ASN A 414 -41.60 22.50 -21.19
C ASN A 414 -42.11 21.04 -21.30
N LEU A 415 -42.36 20.35 -20.18
CA LEU A 415 -42.86 18.98 -20.22
C LEU A 415 -44.35 18.97 -20.58
N GLN A 416 -44.70 18.34 -21.69
CA GLN A 416 -46.10 18.16 -22.10
C GLN A 416 -46.72 16.98 -21.33
N ASP A 417 -48.00 17.11 -21.01
CA ASP A 417 -48.75 16.01 -20.40
C ASP A 417 -49.14 14.97 -21.47
N ASN A 418 -48.20 14.07 -21.77
CA ASN A 418 -48.42 12.96 -22.71
C ASN A 418 -49.13 11.76 -22.06
N VAL A 419 -49.37 11.79 -20.74
CA VAL A 419 -50.09 10.75 -20.01
C VAL A 419 -51.60 10.95 -20.12
N ARG A 420 -52.08 12.21 -20.03
CA ARG A 420 -53.51 12.56 -20.09
C ARG A 420 -54.17 12.11 -21.40
N GLY A 421 -53.42 12.15 -22.51
CA GLY A 421 -53.88 11.65 -23.81
C GLY A 421 -54.05 10.13 -23.89
N ARG A 422 -53.61 9.37 -22.87
CA ARG A 422 -53.61 7.90 -22.82
C ARG A 422 -54.63 7.32 -21.83
N ARG A 423 -55.64 8.13 -21.49
CA ARG A 423 -56.69 7.79 -20.51
C ARG A 423 -57.24 6.37 -20.66
N GLN A 424 -57.68 5.96 -21.86
CA GLN A 424 -58.31 4.66 -22.07
C GLN A 424 -57.37 3.48 -21.77
N GLU A 425 -56.10 3.61 -22.17
CA GLU A 425 -55.06 2.61 -21.88
C GLU A 425 -54.84 2.52 -20.37
N ILE A 426 -54.74 3.66 -19.69
CA ILE A 426 -54.51 3.72 -18.24
C ILE A 426 -55.71 3.15 -17.46
N GLU A 427 -56.95 3.48 -17.83
CA GLU A 427 -58.17 2.91 -17.22
C GLU A 427 -58.21 1.39 -17.37
N THR A 428 -57.78 0.86 -18.51
CA THR A 428 -57.65 -0.59 -18.73
C THR A 428 -56.62 -1.22 -17.76
N GLY A 429 -55.47 -0.56 -17.58
CA GLY A 429 -54.45 -1.01 -16.63
C GLY A 429 -54.90 -0.88 -15.16
N ILE A 430 -55.67 0.15 -14.80
CA ILE A 430 -56.24 0.34 -13.45
C ILE A 430 -57.25 -0.76 -13.14
N ALA A 431 -58.15 -1.08 -14.09
CA ALA A 431 -59.10 -2.18 -13.92
C ALA A 431 -58.37 -3.52 -13.71
N TRP A 432 -57.25 -3.73 -14.40
CA TRP A 432 -56.38 -4.89 -14.15
C TRP A 432 -55.79 -4.89 -12.74
N LEU A 433 -55.28 -3.76 -12.24
CA LEU A 433 -54.74 -3.65 -10.87
C LEU A 433 -55.81 -3.93 -9.80
N GLU A 434 -57.04 -3.46 -10.02
CA GLU A 434 -58.18 -3.76 -9.14
C GLU A 434 -58.46 -5.27 -9.11
N ASN A 435 -58.47 -5.93 -10.28
CA ASN A 435 -58.62 -7.39 -10.39
C ASN A 435 -57.48 -8.16 -9.70
N GLU A 436 -56.27 -7.60 -9.65
CA GLU A 436 -55.13 -8.16 -8.93
C GLU A 436 -55.19 -7.90 -7.40
N GLY A 437 -56.25 -7.23 -6.92
CA GLY A 437 -56.57 -7.02 -5.51
C GLY A 437 -55.97 -5.74 -4.90
N TRP A 438 -55.43 -4.84 -5.72
CA TRP A 438 -54.88 -3.56 -5.25
C TRP A 438 -55.97 -2.51 -5.08
N LYS A 439 -55.91 -1.74 -3.98
CA LYS A 439 -56.84 -0.64 -3.71
C LYS A 439 -56.39 0.63 -4.43
N VAL A 440 -56.65 0.69 -5.73
CA VAL A 440 -56.34 1.84 -6.61
C VAL A 440 -57.53 2.79 -6.74
N ARG A 441 -57.32 4.03 -7.22
CA ARG A 441 -58.44 4.93 -7.56
C ARG A 441 -59.07 4.42 -8.86
N LYS A 442 -60.40 4.38 -8.93
CA LYS A 442 -61.12 3.67 -10.01
C LYS A 442 -61.22 4.49 -11.30
N LEU A 443 -61.36 5.80 -11.17
CA LEU A 443 -61.49 6.70 -12.31
C LEU A 443 -60.16 7.41 -12.56
N PHE A 444 -59.83 7.61 -13.83
CA PHE A 444 -58.64 8.35 -14.22
C PHE A 444 -58.66 9.79 -13.68
N GLU A 445 -59.84 10.42 -13.67
CA GLU A 445 -60.05 11.76 -13.13
C GLU A 445 -59.79 11.85 -11.63
N ASP A 446 -59.86 10.74 -10.89
CA ASP A 446 -59.51 10.77 -9.48
C ASP A 446 -58.03 11.07 -9.28
N TYR A 447 -57.17 10.80 -10.27
CA TYR A 447 -55.73 11.09 -10.22
C TYR A 447 -55.40 12.55 -10.58
N TYR A 448 -56.21 13.19 -11.42
CA TYR A 448 -55.97 14.53 -11.97
C TYR A 448 -56.83 15.61 -11.29
N PHE A 449 -56.32 16.85 -11.28
CA PHE A 449 -57.10 18.04 -10.93
C PHE A 449 -58.02 18.48 -12.08
#